data_AF-A0A855INP4-F1
#
_entry.id   AF-A0A855INP4-F1
#
_cell.length_a   1.000
_cell.length_b   1.000
_cell.length_c   1.000
_cell.angle_alpha   90.00
_cell.angle_beta   90.00
_cell.angle_gamma   90.00
#
_symmetry.space_group_name_H-M   'P 1'
#
loop_
_entity.id
_entity.type
_entity.pdbx_description
1 polymer ?
#
loop_
_entity_poly.entity_id
_entity_poly.type
_entity_poly.pdbx_seq_one_letter_code
_entity_poly.pdbx_strand_id
1 'polypeptide(L)'
;MSQHYKALALLGSTLLLGGCATSPDRLDYLVDWDQKWQQCDAEMKNSNAQFPSSKWFQSLKIDEQKQVLVYLHNLKLYECSEFEAESLKKVLDSEEIVSLQNLLQGFIFFEPPSKESVESLDQIELEQLAKDVQLFDLRKAAEQLGYL
;
A
#
# COMPACT_ATOMS: atom_id res chain seq x y z
N MET A 1 16.93 -19.27 75.93
CA MET A 1 17.56 -20.31 75.07
C MET A 1 16.42 -21.16 74.54
N SER A 2 16.04 -21.23 73.26
CA SER A 2 16.57 -20.72 72.00
C SER A 2 15.39 -20.73 71.01
N GLN A 3 15.28 -19.70 70.18
CA GLN A 3 14.50 -19.76 68.93
C GLN A 3 15.04 -20.90 68.05
N HIS A 4 14.22 -21.42 67.11
CA HIS A 4 14.52 -21.43 65.67
C HIS A 4 13.40 -22.14 64.89
N TYR A 5 12.69 -21.34 64.10
CA TYR A 5 11.84 -21.71 62.99
C TYR A 5 12.64 -22.42 61.90
N LYS A 6 12.09 -23.46 61.26
CA LYS A 6 12.51 -23.88 59.90
C LYS A 6 11.31 -24.31 59.05
N ALA A 7 10.83 -23.31 58.31
CA ALA A 7 10.23 -23.29 56.98
C ALA A 7 9.62 -24.60 56.42
N LEU A 8 8.31 -24.54 56.18
CA LEU A 8 7.59 -25.41 55.25
C LEU A 8 8.20 -25.30 53.84
N ALA A 9 8.20 -26.45 53.16
CA ALA A 9 8.61 -26.64 51.78
C ALA A 9 7.93 -25.64 50.82
N LEU A 10 8.73 -24.77 50.20
CA LEU A 10 8.35 -24.07 48.97
C LEU A 10 8.62 -25.01 47.80
N LEU A 11 7.61 -25.78 47.43
CA LEU A 11 7.53 -26.48 46.14
C LEU A 11 7.55 -25.42 45.03
N GLY A 12 8.69 -25.33 44.34
CA GLY A 12 8.85 -24.53 43.14
C GLY A 12 7.87 -24.96 42.07
N SER A 13 6.84 -24.14 41.86
CA SER A 13 6.04 -24.14 40.65
C SER A 13 6.48 -22.95 39.80
N THR A 14 7.56 -23.12 39.06
CA THR A 14 7.83 -22.28 37.88
C THR A 14 6.74 -22.57 36.87
N LEU A 15 5.65 -21.80 36.98
CA LEU A 15 4.67 -21.64 35.92
C LEU A 15 5.41 -21.18 34.67
N LEU A 16 5.68 -22.14 33.78
CA LEU A 16 6.02 -21.88 32.39
C LEU A 16 4.82 -21.16 31.78
N LEU A 17 4.81 -19.84 31.87
CA LEU A 17 4.05 -18.99 30.96
C LEU A 17 4.74 -19.08 29.60
N GLY A 18 4.63 -20.26 28.96
CA GLY A 18 4.75 -20.37 27.52
C GLY A 18 3.55 -19.62 26.95
N GLY A 19 3.71 -18.32 26.75
CA GLY A 19 2.76 -17.56 25.96
C GLY A 19 2.66 -18.27 24.62
N CYS A 20 1.47 -18.81 24.30
CA CYS A 20 1.17 -19.14 22.92
C CYS A 20 1.33 -17.83 22.16
N ALA A 21 2.41 -17.70 21.40
CA ALA A 21 2.47 -16.70 20.36
C ALA A 21 1.39 -17.09 19.35
N THR A 22 0.17 -16.59 19.54
CA THR A 22 -0.85 -16.63 18.51
C THR A 22 -0.27 -15.89 17.32
N SER A 23 0.04 -16.62 16.25
CA SER A 23 0.36 -15.99 14.98
C SER A 23 -0.79 -15.02 14.65
N PRO A 24 -0.49 -13.77 14.28
CA PRO A 24 -1.54 -12.81 13.94
C PRO A 24 -2.45 -13.40 12.85
N ASP A 25 -3.76 -13.19 12.98
CA ASP A 25 -4.75 -13.79 12.08
C ASP A 25 -4.56 -13.20 10.68
N ARG A 26 -4.49 -14.07 9.66
CA ARG A 26 -4.37 -13.64 8.26
C ARG A 26 -5.55 -12.77 7.84
N LEU A 27 -6.71 -12.98 8.45
CA LEU A 27 -7.88 -12.14 8.23
C LEU A 27 -7.65 -10.69 8.71
N ASP A 28 -6.91 -10.49 9.80
CA ASP A 28 -6.63 -9.14 10.30
C ASP A 28 -5.77 -8.35 9.29
N TYR A 29 -4.75 -8.97 8.69
CA TYR A 29 -3.95 -8.33 7.65
C TYR A 29 -4.77 -7.97 6.40
N LEU A 30 -5.74 -8.81 6.03
CA LEU A 30 -6.62 -8.53 4.90
C LEU A 30 -7.54 -7.34 5.22
N VAL A 31 -8.08 -7.28 6.44
CA VAL A 31 -8.92 -6.18 6.91
C VAL A 31 -8.13 -4.88 6.98
N ASP A 32 -6.90 -4.91 7.51
CA ASP A 32 -6.03 -3.73 7.61
C ASP A 32 -5.71 -3.16 6.21
N TRP A 33 -5.37 -4.03 5.26
CA TRP A 33 -5.12 -3.64 3.88
C TRP A 33 -6.36 -3.05 3.19
N ASP A 34 -7.53 -3.70 3.31
CA ASP A 34 -8.79 -3.17 2.73
C ASP A 34 -9.12 -1.80 3.33
N GLN A 35 -9.08 -1.66 4.67
CA GLN A 35 -9.34 -0.39 5.33
C GLN A 35 -8.41 0.72 4.84
N LYS A 36 -7.11 0.42 4.71
CA LYS A 36 -6.15 1.40 4.21
C LYS A 36 -6.42 1.76 2.76
N TRP A 37 -6.70 0.79 1.91
CA TRP A 37 -7.01 1.05 0.50
C TRP A 37 -8.26 1.93 0.36
N GLN A 38 -9.34 1.64 1.11
CA GLN A 38 -10.56 2.46 1.09
C GLN A 38 -10.29 3.89 1.57
N GLN A 39 -9.43 4.08 2.59
CA GLN A 39 -9.00 5.40 3.02
C GLN A 39 -8.27 6.13 1.87
N CYS A 40 -7.32 5.47 1.22
CA CYS A 40 -6.56 6.03 0.11
C CYS A 40 -7.45 6.40 -1.08
N ASP A 41 -8.39 5.54 -1.47
CA ASP A 41 -9.36 5.83 -2.53
C ASP A 41 -10.24 7.05 -2.20
N ALA A 42 -10.69 7.15 -0.94
CA ALA A 42 -11.46 8.31 -0.47
C ALA A 42 -10.63 9.60 -0.46
N GLU A 43 -9.39 9.57 0.04
CA GLU A 43 -8.47 10.71 0.01
C GLU A 43 -8.20 11.15 -1.43
N MET A 44 -8.03 10.20 -2.34
CA MET A 44 -7.73 10.45 -3.75
C MET A 44 -8.89 11.15 -4.46
N LYS A 45 -10.12 10.63 -4.33
CA LYS A 45 -11.34 11.21 -4.91
C LYS A 45 -11.65 12.61 -4.37
N ASN A 46 -11.29 12.87 -3.11
CA ASN A 46 -11.50 14.17 -2.47
C ASN A 46 -10.31 15.13 -2.64
N SER A 47 -9.20 14.67 -3.21
CA SER A 47 -7.99 15.46 -3.38
C SER A 47 -8.24 16.70 -4.25
N ASN A 48 -7.66 17.82 -3.83
CA ASN A 48 -7.54 19.05 -4.61
C ASN A 48 -6.08 19.33 -4.97
N ALA A 49 -5.21 18.32 -4.84
CA ALA A 49 -3.82 18.42 -5.24
C ALA A 49 -3.74 18.76 -6.73
N GLN A 50 -2.94 19.76 -7.06
CA GLN A 50 -2.67 20.11 -8.45
C GLN A 50 -1.67 19.11 -9.02
N PHE A 51 -1.92 18.69 -10.26
CA PHE A 51 -0.94 17.85 -10.95
C PHE A 51 0.30 18.70 -11.28
N PRO A 52 1.50 18.31 -10.81
CA PRO A 52 2.73 19.03 -11.11
C PRO A 52 3.03 18.89 -12.61
N SER A 53 3.20 20.01 -13.30
CA SER A 53 3.51 20.01 -14.72
C SER A 53 4.98 20.36 -14.92
N SER A 54 5.78 19.38 -15.35
CA SER A 54 7.19 19.60 -15.71
C SER A 54 7.34 19.92 -17.20
N LYS A 55 8.49 20.51 -17.59
CA LYS A 55 8.80 20.73 -19.02
C LYS A 55 8.81 19.43 -19.81
N TRP A 56 9.30 18.35 -19.21
CA TRP A 56 9.28 17.02 -19.80
C TRP A 56 7.85 16.57 -20.06
N PHE A 57 6.98 16.60 -19.04
CA PHE A 57 5.59 16.18 -19.18
C PHE A 57 4.86 16.98 -20.27
N GLN A 58 5.05 18.30 -20.32
CA GLN A 58 4.47 19.16 -21.36
C GLN A 58 4.99 18.88 -22.77
N SER A 59 6.19 18.29 -22.89
CA SER A 59 6.79 17.95 -24.19
C SER A 59 6.24 16.66 -24.80
N LEU A 60 5.59 15.82 -24.00
CA LEU A 60 4.95 14.58 -24.43
C LEU A 60 3.74 14.86 -25.33
N LYS A 61 3.37 13.90 -26.18
CA LYS A 61 2.10 13.94 -26.91
C LYS A 61 0.93 13.80 -25.93
N ILE A 62 -0.25 14.31 -26.28
CA ILE A 62 -1.44 14.25 -25.42
C ILE A 62 -1.75 12.82 -24.95
N ASP A 63 -1.63 11.83 -25.84
CA ASP A 63 -1.91 10.43 -25.46
C ASP A 63 -0.88 9.87 -24.48
N GLU A 64 0.40 10.23 -24.64
CA GLU A 64 1.48 9.88 -23.69
C GLU A 64 1.27 10.59 -22.34
N GLN A 65 0.82 11.85 -22.35
CA GLN A 65 0.47 12.59 -21.12
C GLN A 65 -0.68 11.90 -20.37
N LYS A 66 -1.72 11.43 -21.08
CA LYS A 66 -2.82 10.68 -20.49
C LYS A 66 -2.37 9.34 -19.90
N GLN A 67 -1.48 8.62 -20.60
CA GLN A 67 -0.89 7.37 -20.09
C GLN A 67 -0.11 7.62 -18.80
N VAL A 68 0.73 8.65 -18.76
CA VAL A 68 1.45 9.07 -17.55
C VAL A 68 0.48 9.42 -16.43
N LEU A 69 -0.59 10.16 -16.73
CA LEU A 69 -1.58 10.56 -15.74
C LEU A 69 -2.27 9.34 -15.11
N VAL A 70 -2.71 8.37 -15.92
CA VAL A 70 -3.33 7.12 -15.45
C VAL A 70 -2.33 6.28 -14.65
N TYR A 71 -1.11 6.12 -15.16
CA TYR A 71 -0.06 5.36 -14.48
C TYR A 71 0.25 5.94 -13.09
N LEU A 72 0.47 7.26 -13.00
CA LEU A 72 0.78 7.92 -11.74
C LEU A 72 -0.40 7.92 -10.76
N HIS A 73 -1.63 8.04 -11.26
CA HIS A 73 -2.83 7.88 -10.43
C HIS A 73 -2.85 6.50 -9.77
N ASN A 74 -2.70 5.44 -10.55
CA ASN A 74 -2.71 4.07 -10.03
C ASN A 74 -1.51 3.81 -9.10
N LEU A 75 -0.33 4.35 -9.44
CA LEU A 75 0.87 4.22 -8.63
C LEU A 75 0.67 4.86 -7.26
N LYS A 76 0.12 6.07 -7.20
CA LYS A 76 -0.13 6.76 -5.93
C LYS A 76 -1.19 6.08 -5.08
N LEU A 77 -2.20 5.47 -5.72
CA LEU A 77 -3.20 4.69 -5.00
C LEU A 77 -2.57 3.45 -4.35
N TYR A 78 -1.71 2.74 -5.10
CA TYR A 78 -0.94 1.61 -4.58
C TYR A 78 -0.01 2.02 -3.44
N GLU A 79 0.87 3.01 -3.67
CA GLU A 79 1.88 3.49 -2.71
C GLU A 79 1.26 3.91 -1.37
N CYS A 80 0.04 4.46 -1.39
CA CYS A 80 -0.67 4.87 -0.20
C CYS A 80 -1.02 3.69 0.75
N SER A 81 -1.17 2.48 0.19
CA SER A 81 -1.49 1.24 0.92
C SER A 81 -0.41 0.16 0.82
N GLU A 82 0.78 0.52 0.33
CA GLU A 82 1.86 -0.42 0.03
C GLU A 82 2.33 -1.16 1.28
N PHE A 83 2.44 -0.48 2.42
CA PHE A 83 2.91 -1.10 3.65
C PHE A 83 1.98 -2.25 4.10
N GLU A 84 0.67 -2.03 4.03
CA GLU A 84 -0.35 -2.99 4.39
C GLU A 84 -0.42 -4.12 3.35
N ALA A 85 -0.30 -3.81 2.06
CA ALA A 85 -0.22 -4.81 0.99
C ALA A 85 0.98 -5.74 1.19
N GLU A 86 2.17 -5.20 1.45
CA GLU A 86 3.38 -5.97 1.74
C GLU A 86 3.30 -6.75 3.06
N SER A 87 2.55 -6.25 4.03
CA SER A 87 2.29 -6.95 5.29
C SER A 87 1.37 -8.16 5.08
N LEU A 88 0.32 -8.00 4.25
CA LEU A 88 -0.56 -9.09 3.85
C LEU A 88 0.19 -10.15 3.03
N LYS A 89 1.02 -9.75 2.05
CA LYS A 89 1.82 -10.69 1.24
C LYS A 89 2.73 -11.58 2.08
N LYS A 90 3.25 -11.09 3.21
CA LYS A 90 4.13 -11.88 4.10
C LYS A 90 3.42 -13.02 4.82
N VAL A 91 2.08 -12.99 4.91
CA VAL A 91 1.28 -14.01 5.59
C VAL A 91 0.48 -14.91 4.65
N LEU A 92 0.58 -14.65 3.34
CA LEU A 92 -0.01 -15.45 2.28
C LEU A 92 1.06 -16.31 1.57
N ASP A 93 0.68 -17.47 1.08
CA ASP A 93 1.51 -18.23 0.16
C ASP A 93 1.37 -17.72 -1.30
N SER A 94 2.19 -18.24 -2.20
CA SER A 94 2.19 -17.79 -3.60
C SER A 94 0.87 -18.08 -4.34
N GLU A 95 0.17 -19.17 -4.01
CA GLU A 95 -1.11 -19.50 -4.64
C GLU A 95 -2.23 -18.59 -4.12
N GLU A 96 -2.21 -18.27 -2.82
CA GLU A 96 -3.10 -17.32 -2.16
C GLU A 96 -2.91 -15.90 -2.72
N ILE A 97 -1.67 -15.44 -2.91
CA ILE A 97 -1.34 -14.14 -3.52
C ILE A 97 -1.92 -14.06 -4.94
N VAL A 98 -1.67 -15.07 -5.78
CA VAL A 98 -2.19 -15.11 -7.16
C VAL A 98 -3.71 -15.14 -7.17
N SER A 99 -4.33 -15.92 -6.28
CA SER A 99 -5.79 -16.01 -6.16
C SER A 99 -6.41 -14.68 -5.75
N LEU A 100 -5.83 -14.00 -4.76
CA LEU A 100 -6.27 -12.69 -4.30
C LEU A 100 -6.09 -11.64 -5.40
N GLN A 101 -4.94 -11.62 -6.07
CA GLN A 101 -4.68 -10.71 -7.18
C GLN A 101 -5.69 -10.89 -8.33
N ASN A 102 -6.01 -12.14 -8.69
CA ASN A 102 -7.01 -12.43 -9.72
C ASN A 102 -8.42 -12.05 -9.29
N LEU A 103 -8.77 -12.24 -8.01
CA LEU A 103 -10.07 -11.86 -7.46
C LEU A 103 -10.29 -10.34 -7.51
N LEU A 104 -9.23 -9.58 -7.21
CA LEU A 104 -9.26 -8.12 -7.11
C LEU A 104 -9.02 -7.40 -8.43
N GLN A 105 -8.63 -8.13 -9.47
CA GLN A 105 -8.20 -7.57 -10.75
C GLN A 105 -9.24 -6.57 -11.28
N GLY A 106 -8.78 -5.33 -11.55
CA GLY A 106 -9.62 -4.26 -12.09
C GLY A 106 -10.38 -3.43 -11.07
N PHE A 107 -10.35 -3.79 -9.78
CA PHE A 107 -11.00 -3.04 -8.71
C PHE A 107 -10.00 -2.38 -7.76
N ILE A 108 -8.93 -3.10 -7.41
CA ILE A 108 -8.00 -2.70 -6.36
C ILE A 108 -6.55 -3.03 -6.80
N PHE A 109 -5.60 -2.17 -6.44
CA PHE A 109 -4.17 -2.37 -6.74
C PHE A 109 -3.46 -3.07 -5.59
N PHE A 110 -3.32 -4.40 -5.68
CA PHE A 110 -2.55 -5.21 -4.73
C PHE A 110 -1.06 -5.32 -5.09
N GLU A 111 -0.74 -5.11 -6.36
CA GLU A 111 0.61 -5.00 -6.89
C GLU A 111 0.82 -3.61 -7.50
N PRO A 112 2.07 -3.13 -7.62
CA PRO A 112 2.38 -1.92 -8.36
C PRO A 112 1.81 -1.98 -9.78
N PRO A 113 1.33 -0.85 -10.34
CA PRO A 113 0.80 -0.85 -11.70
C PRO A 113 1.90 -1.21 -12.71
N SER A 114 1.51 -1.92 -13.76
CA SER A 114 2.40 -2.21 -14.89
C SER A 114 2.91 -0.91 -15.53
N LYS A 115 4.22 -0.89 -15.85
CA LYS A 115 4.85 0.20 -16.59
C LYS A 115 4.65 0.10 -18.11
N GLU A 116 4.01 -0.95 -18.63
CA GLU A 116 3.87 -1.20 -20.09
C GLU A 116 3.37 0.02 -20.88
N SER A 117 2.37 0.75 -20.35
CA SER A 117 1.84 1.94 -21.03
C SER A 117 2.78 3.15 -21.06
N VAL A 118 3.86 3.13 -20.27
CA VAL A 118 4.81 4.24 -20.11
C VAL A 118 6.27 3.79 -20.30
N GLU A 119 6.49 2.55 -20.75
CA GLU A 119 7.83 1.94 -20.81
C GLU A 119 8.75 2.62 -21.82
N SER A 120 8.18 3.18 -22.89
CA SER A 120 8.91 3.88 -23.94
C SER A 120 9.27 5.32 -23.57
N LEU A 121 8.79 5.82 -22.43
CA LEU A 121 9.05 7.18 -21.97
C LEU A 121 10.35 7.26 -21.18
N ASP A 122 10.86 8.48 -20.98
CA ASP A 122 12.02 8.72 -20.12
C ASP A 122 11.68 8.35 -18.67
N GLN A 123 12.29 7.27 -18.18
CA GLN A 123 11.99 6.73 -16.86
C GLN A 123 12.54 7.60 -15.72
N ILE A 124 13.62 8.35 -15.95
CA ILE A 124 14.20 9.23 -14.93
C ILE A 124 13.25 10.39 -14.66
N GLU A 125 12.75 11.01 -15.73
CA GLU A 125 11.78 12.10 -15.64
C GLU A 125 10.43 11.61 -15.07
N LEU A 126 9.98 10.41 -15.45
CA LEU A 126 8.78 9.80 -14.89
C LEU A 126 8.91 9.56 -13.38
N GLU A 127 10.05 9.04 -12.93
CA GLU A 127 10.33 8.80 -11.51
C GLU A 127 10.46 10.10 -10.71
N GLN A 128 11.02 11.15 -11.30
CA GLN A 128 11.04 12.48 -10.70
C GLN A 128 9.63 13.05 -10.57
N LEU A 129 8.84 12.99 -11.63
CA LEU A 129 7.45 13.42 -11.58
C LEU A 129 6.66 12.61 -10.54
N ALA A 130 6.88 11.30 -10.47
CA ALA A 130 6.24 10.45 -9.47
C ALA A 130 6.56 10.89 -8.04
N LYS A 131 7.76 11.40 -7.75
CA LYS A 131 8.11 11.90 -6.40
C LYS A 131 7.39 13.21 -6.06
N ASP A 132 7.13 14.04 -7.06
CA ASP A 132 6.50 15.35 -6.88
C ASP A 132 4.97 15.27 -6.79
N VAL A 133 4.38 14.22 -7.39
CA VAL A 133 2.94 13.99 -7.43
C VAL A 133 2.45 13.47 -6.08
N GLN A 134 1.50 14.19 -5.49
CA GLN A 134 0.70 13.70 -4.35
C GLN A 134 -0.47 12.87 -4.83
N LEU A 135 -1.13 12.15 -3.93
CA LEU A 135 -2.42 11.49 -4.19
C LEU A 135 -3.42 12.50 -4.80
N PHE A 136 -3.96 12.19 -5.99
CA PHE A 136 -4.73 13.15 -6.78
C PHE A 136 -5.93 12.52 -7.49
N ASP A 137 -7.00 13.30 -7.64
CA ASP A 137 -8.17 12.91 -8.42
C ASP A 137 -7.85 12.99 -9.93
N LEU A 138 -7.97 11.85 -10.62
CA LEU A 138 -7.65 11.71 -12.03
C LEU A 138 -8.46 12.65 -12.92
N ARG A 139 -9.76 12.81 -12.63
CA ARG A 139 -10.67 13.63 -13.43
C ARG A 139 -10.33 15.11 -13.25
N LYS A 140 -10.14 15.57 -12.02
CA LYS A 140 -9.74 16.96 -11.75
C LYS A 140 -8.40 17.30 -12.39
N ALA A 141 -7.43 16.37 -12.35
CA ALA A 141 -6.15 16.58 -13.02
C ALA A 141 -6.30 16.62 -14.56
N ALA A 142 -7.16 15.78 -15.14
CA ALA A 142 -7.47 15.82 -16.57
C ALA A 142 -8.17 17.14 -16.97
N GLU A 143 -9.09 17.65 -16.16
CA GLU A 143 -9.73 18.96 -16.32
C GLU A 143 -8.69 20.10 -16.22
N GLN A 144 -7.80 20.05 -15.21
CA GLN A 144 -6.70 21.02 -15.04
C GLN A 144 -5.78 21.09 -16.28
N LEU A 145 -5.53 19.95 -16.91
CA LEU A 145 -4.65 19.81 -18.07
C LEU A 145 -5.37 20.03 -19.42
N GLY A 146 -6.70 20.24 -19.41
CA GLY A 146 -7.50 20.51 -20.60
C GLY A 146 -7.76 19.28 -21.49
N TYR A 147 -7.81 18.08 -20.90
CA TYR A 147 -8.14 16.84 -21.62
C TYR A 147 -9.64 16.52 -21.64
N LEU A 148 -10.42 17.18 -20.78
CA LEU A 148 -11.87 17.03 -20.60
C LEU A 148 -12.55 18.39 -20.64
#